data_AF-A0A0Q8ERD2-F1
#
_entry.id   AF-A0A0Q8ERD2-F1
#
_cell.length_a   1.000
_cell.length_b   1.000
_cell.length_c   1.000
_cell.angle_alpha   90.00
_cell.angle_beta   90.00
_cell.angle_gamma   90.00
#
_symmetry.space_group_name_H-M   'P 1'
#
loop_
_entity.id
_entity.type
_entity.pdbx_description
1 polymer ?
#
loop_
_entity_poly.entity_id
_entity_poly.type
_entity_poly.pdbx_seq_one_letter_code
_entity_poly.pdbx_strand_id
1 'polypeptide(L)'
;MIRPRTALLLTLALAATPALAQQEISKVNGSITAEAGQAYGDLDTVNGSIRVADGATAEDASTVNGSINVGDKARVDSLETVNGSIRVGKDVQVRKDVETVNGSIFTDRGTTVGGRIETVNGAIGLVATQLAGGIETVNGDITVGVGSHVKGGIKVEKPQGFRLNVKRDPRVIIGPNAIVDGPLVFERPVTLYVHTSAKIGAVTGATAKPFSTDTAPAE
;
A
#
# COMPACT_ATOMS: atom_id res chain seq x y z
N MET A 1 -54.63 38.23 41.95
CA MET A 1 -53.18 38.35 42.22
C MET A 1 -52.40 37.83 41.02
N ILE A 2 -51.52 38.69 40.47
CA ILE A 2 -50.20 38.37 39.87
C ILE A 2 -50.16 37.52 38.56
N ARG A 3 -50.12 38.24 37.42
CA ARG A 3 -49.06 38.35 36.37
C ARG A 3 -48.42 37.09 35.67
N PRO A 4 -47.85 37.30 34.46
CA PRO A 4 -47.85 36.41 33.27
C PRO A 4 -46.53 35.63 33.10
N ARG A 5 -46.38 34.87 31.98
CA ARG A 5 -45.12 34.48 31.25
C ARG A 5 -45.30 33.10 30.59
N THR A 6 -44.78 32.73 29.43
CA THR A 6 -43.93 33.31 28.37
C THR A 6 -43.93 32.24 27.28
N ALA A 7 -44.13 32.60 26.03
CA ALA A 7 -43.86 31.70 24.92
C ALA A 7 -42.34 31.45 24.84
N LEU A 8 -41.92 30.19 24.84
CA LEU A 8 -40.54 29.79 24.59
C LEU A 8 -40.47 29.11 23.22
N LEU A 9 -40.17 29.91 22.19
CA LEU A 9 -39.75 29.42 20.88
C LEU A 9 -38.30 28.95 21.01
N LEU A 10 -38.09 27.64 20.96
CA LEU A 10 -36.76 27.03 20.92
C LEU A 10 -36.29 27.02 19.46
N THR A 11 -35.50 28.03 19.06
CA THR A 11 -34.80 28.03 17.77
C THR A 11 -33.65 27.03 17.83
N LEU A 12 -33.84 25.87 17.20
CA LEU A 12 -32.79 24.89 16.95
C LEU A 12 -31.87 25.44 15.85
N ALA A 13 -30.77 26.08 16.23
CA ALA A 13 -29.72 26.46 15.29
C ALA A 13 -28.96 25.20 14.87
N LEU A 14 -29.32 24.66 13.70
CA LEU A 14 -28.57 23.60 13.04
C LEU A 14 -27.25 24.21 12.54
N ALA A 15 -26.18 24.04 13.30
CA ALA A 15 -24.83 24.37 12.84
C ALA A 15 -24.44 23.37 11.74
N ALA A 16 -24.75 23.71 10.49
CA ALA A 16 -24.17 23.05 9.34
C ALA A 16 -22.67 23.38 9.34
N THR A 17 -21.84 22.48 9.87
CA THR A 17 -20.40 22.52 9.62
C THR A 17 -20.22 22.43 8.10
N PRO A 18 -19.61 23.43 7.43
CA PRO A 18 -19.27 23.26 6.03
C PRO A 18 -18.28 22.09 5.96
N ALA A 19 -18.69 21.00 5.32
CA ALA A 19 -17.74 20.04 4.81
C ALA A 19 -16.87 20.83 3.82
N LEU A 20 -15.62 21.09 4.19
CA LEU A 20 -14.64 21.59 3.23
C LEU A 20 -14.57 20.52 2.15
N ALA A 21 -15.12 20.81 0.97
CA ALA A 21 -14.94 19.95 -0.18
C ALA A 21 -13.43 19.91 -0.45
N GLN A 22 -12.84 18.75 -0.19
CA GLN A 22 -11.43 18.52 -0.40
C GLN A 22 -11.13 18.70 -1.90
N GLN A 23 -9.99 19.31 -2.26
CA GLN A 23 -9.70 19.58 -3.66
C GLN A 23 -9.46 18.27 -4.43
N GLU A 24 -10.34 17.95 -5.37
CA GLU A 24 -10.17 16.86 -6.33
C GLU A 24 -9.44 17.37 -7.58
N ILE A 25 -8.51 16.56 -8.12
CA ILE A 25 -7.74 16.92 -9.31
C ILE A 25 -7.70 15.72 -10.25
N SER A 26 -8.33 15.86 -11.42
CA SER A 26 -8.25 14.85 -12.48
C SER A 26 -7.62 15.44 -13.76
N LYS A 27 -6.70 14.69 -14.37
CA LYS A 27 -6.01 15.07 -15.61
C LYS A 27 -5.95 13.90 -16.60
N VAL A 28 -5.95 14.19 -17.89
CA VAL A 28 -5.59 13.18 -18.90
C VAL A 28 -4.08 13.17 -19.12
N ASN A 29 -3.48 14.36 -19.23
CA ASN A 29 -2.05 14.52 -19.40
C ASN A 29 -1.51 15.50 -18.36
N GLY A 30 -0.35 15.17 -17.80
CA GLY A 30 0.36 16.01 -16.86
C GLY A 30 0.32 15.50 -15.44
N SER A 31 1.36 15.86 -14.69
CA SER A 31 1.54 15.46 -13.30
C SER A 31 0.63 16.25 -12.36
N ILE A 32 0.34 15.64 -11.22
CA ILE A 32 -0.40 16.23 -10.11
C ILE A 32 0.52 16.29 -8.90
N THR A 33 0.51 17.42 -8.21
CA THR A 33 1.21 17.59 -6.94
C THR A 33 0.19 17.98 -5.89
N ALA A 34 0.06 17.15 -4.85
CA ALA A 34 -0.59 17.53 -3.60
C ALA A 34 0.47 18.19 -2.72
N GLU A 35 0.29 19.48 -2.46
CA GLU A 35 1.27 20.31 -1.74
C GLU A 35 1.37 19.96 -0.25
N ALA A 36 2.54 20.22 0.33
CA ALA A 36 2.85 19.82 1.70
C ALA A 36 1.87 20.41 2.72
N GLY A 37 1.39 19.57 3.64
CA GLY A 37 0.46 19.96 4.70
C GLY A 37 -0.93 20.40 4.23
N GLN A 38 -1.22 20.31 2.92
CA GLN A 38 -2.55 20.54 2.38
C GLN A 38 -3.35 19.24 2.34
N ALA A 39 -4.65 19.37 2.10
CA ALA A 39 -5.58 18.25 2.09
C ALA A 39 -6.34 18.23 0.75
N TYR A 40 -6.31 17.08 0.09
CA TYR A 40 -6.88 16.82 -1.23
C TYR A 40 -7.85 15.63 -1.16
N GLY A 41 -8.84 15.64 -2.05
CA GLY A 41 -9.69 14.47 -2.29
C GLY A 41 -8.94 13.52 -3.22
N ASP A 42 -9.60 13.14 -4.30
CA ASP A 42 -9.04 12.24 -5.30
C ASP A 42 -8.06 12.94 -6.25
N LEU A 43 -6.97 12.25 -6.56
CA LEU A 43 -5.92 12.68 -7.49
C LEU A 43 -5.81 11.65 -8.61
N ASP A 44 -6.26 11.98 -9.82
CA ASP A 44 -6.29 11.05 -10.95
C ASP A 44 -5.54 11.58 -12.17
N THR A 45 -4.68 10.76 -12.76
CA THR A 45 -4.09 11.10 -14.07
C THR A 45 -3.92 9.90 -14.99
N VAL A 46 -4.14 10.05 -16.29
CA VAL A 46 -3.90 8.95 -17.24
C VAL A 46 -2.42 8.89 -17.63
N ASN A 47 -1.84 10.02 -18.03
CA ASN A 47 -0.43 10.13 -18.44
C ASN A 47 0.27 11.22 -17.63
N GLY A 48 0.61 10.89 -16.40
CA GLY A 48 1.26 11.80 -15.47
C GLY A 48 1.67 11.09 -14.21
N SER A 49 2.61 11.66 -13.46
CA SER A 49 2.94 11.15 -12.12
C SER A 49 2.17 11.93 -11.06
N ILE A 50 1.86 11.27 -9.96
CA ILE A 50 1.27 11.91 -8.80
C ILE A 50 2.34 12.01 -7.71
N ARG A 51 2.50 13.20 -7.15
CA ARG A 51 3.34 13.46 -5.99
C ARG A 51 2.46 13.93 -4.85
N VAL A 52 2.33 13.14 -3.80
CA VAL A 52 1.78 13.58 -2.52
C VAL A 52 2.97 14.05 -1.68
N ALA A 53 3.08 15.35 -1.39
CA ALA A 53 4.21 15.88 -0.66
C ALA A 53 4.17 15.51 0.83
N ASP A 54 5.25 15.83 1.54
CA ASP A 54 5.41 15.50 2.96
C ASP A 54 4.26 16.11 3.79
N GLY A 55 3.69 15.29 4.68
CA GLY A 55 2.59 15.71 5.56
C GLY A 55 1.28 16.08 4.86
N ALA A 56 1.18 15.95 3.53
CA ALA A 56 -0.06 16.15 2.81
C ALA A 56 -1.07 15.04 3.12
N THR A 57 -2.35 15.34 2.97
CA THR A 57 -3.44 14.36 3.03
C THR A 57 -4.09 14.27 1.65
N ALA A 58 -4.30 13.08 1.12
CA ALA A 58 -5.13 12.84 -0.05
C ALA A 58 -6.13 11.71 0.27
N GLU A 59 -7.25 11.64 -0.45
CA GLU A 59 -8.10 10.45 -0.42
C GLU A 59 -7.44 9.39 -1.30
N ASP A 60 -7.89 9.21 -2.54
CA ASP A 60 -7.31 8.23 -3.45
C ASP A 60 -6.32 8.91 -4.42
N ALA A 61 -5.21 8.23 -4.74
CA ALA A 61 -4.29 8.67 -5.79
C ALA A 61 -4.12 7.56 -6.83
N SER A 62 -4.52 7.84 -8.07
CA SER A 62 -4.59 6.85 -9.14
C SER A 62 -3.92 7.32 -10.44
N THR A 63 -3.17 6.44 -11.11
CA THR A 63 -2.66 6.74 -12.46
C THR A 63 -2.56 5.55 -13.39
N VAL A 64 -2.73 5.76 -14.70
CA VAL A 64 -2.56 4.66 -15.67
C VAL A 64 -1.11 4.52 -16.09
N ASN A 65 -0.46 5.59 -16.55
CA ASN A 65 0.91 5.59 -17.05
C ASN A 65 1.72 6.64 -16.30
N GLY A 66 2.10 6.29 -15.07
CA GLY A 66 2.88 7.17 -14.22
C GLY A 66 3.18 6.54 -12.88
N SER A 67 4.05 7.20 -12.12
CA SER A 67 4.39 6.73 -10.78
C SER A 67 3.70 7.57 -9.73
N ILE A 68 3.40 6.96 -8.59
CA ILE A 68 2.90 7.66 -7.41
C ILE A 68 4.02 7.70 -6.38
N ASN A 69 4.37 8.90 -5.93
CA ASN A 69 5.35 9.12 -4.88
C ASN A 69 4.66 9.81 -3.71
N VAL A 70 4.63 9.13 -2.57
CA VAL A 70 4.09 9.66 -1.31
C VAL A 70 5.23 10.05 -0.40
N GLY A 71 5.27 11.33 -0.04
CA GLY A 71 6.26 11.92 0.84
C GLY A 71 6.10 11.48 2.29
N ASP A 72 7.07 11.85 3.12
CA ASP A 72 7.13 11.41 4.51
C ASP A 72 5.94 11.98 5.31
N LYS A 73 5.41 11.21 6.26
CA LYS A 73 4.33 11.60 7.19
C LYS A 73 3.00 11.98 6.51
N ALA A 74 2.85 11.69 5.22
CA ALA A 74 1.61 11.89 4.50
C ALA A 74 0.52 10.89 4.96
N ARG A 75 -0.73 11.20 4.62
CA ARG A 75 -1.87 10.31 4.81
C ARG A 75 -2.62 10.16 3.50
N VAL A 76 -2.90 8.93 3.11
CA VAL A 76 -3.63 8.60 1.88
C VAL A 76 -4.60 7.47 2.16
N ASP A 77 -5.71 7.42 1.45
CA ASP A 77 -6.67 6.33 1.59
C ASP A 77 -6.24 5.12 0.76
N SER A 78 -6.03 5.29 -0.54
CA SER A 78 -5.52 4.23 -1.43
C SER A 78 -4.58 4.76 -2.49
N LEU A 79 -3.77 3.85 -3.05
CA LEU A 79 -2.77 4.16 -4.07
C LEU A 79 -2.86 3.11 -5.19
N GLU A 80 -3.11 3.54 -6.42
CA GLU A 80 -3.27 2.63 -7.55
C GLU A 80 -2.50 3.10 -8.79
N THR A 81 -1.82 2.17 -9.48
CA THR A 81 -1.34 2.47 -10.84
C THR A 81 -1.31 1.28 -11.78
N VAL A 82 -1.53 1.48 -13.08
CA VAL A 82 -1.43 0.37 -14.06
C VAL A 82 0.01 0.14 -14.49
N ASN A 83 0.68 1.17 -15.01
CA ASN A 83 2.04 1.09 -15.56
C ASN A 83 2.94 2.11 -14.87
N GLY A 84 3.35 1.78 -13.66
CA GLY A 84 4.30 2.59 -12.91
C GLY A 84 4.50 2.10 -11.48
N SER A 85 5.47 2.71 -10.81
CA SER A 85 5.83 2.33 -9.44
C SER A 85 5.09 3.19 -8.42
N ILE A 86 4.77 2.58 -7.28
CA ILE A 86 4.31 3.28 -6.08
C ILE A 86 5.45 3.28 -5.08
N ARG A 87 5.87 4.46 -4.63
CA ARG A 87 6.86 4.63 -3.58
C ARG A 87 6.24 5.41 -2.43
N VAL A 88 6.19 4.77 -1.28
CA VAL A 88 5.72 5.35 -0.03
C VAL A 88 6.91 5.65 0.87
N GLY A 89 7.03 6.91 1.28
CA GLY A 89 8.07 7.41 2.18
C GLY A 89 7.93 6.89 3.60
N LYS A 90 8.53 7.60 4.56
CA LYS A 90 8.59 7.21 5.96
C LYS A 90 7.38 7.70 6.72
N ASP A 91 7.00 6.96 7.76
CA ASP A 91 5.95 7.33 8.71
C ASP A 91 4.60 7.67 8.03
N VAL A 92 4.33 7.07 6.87
CA VAL A 92 3.09 7.30 6.10
C VAL A 92 1.95 6.44 6.65
N GLN A 93 0.72 6.94 6.56
CA GLN A 93 -0.48 6.16 6.85
C GLN A 93 -1.26 5.96 5.55
N VAL A 94 -1.33 4.72 5.07
CA VAL A 94 -2.23 4.30 3.99
C VAL A 94 -3.42 3.59 4.63
N ARG A 95 -4.63 4.10 4.44
CA ARG A 95 -5.81 3.57 5.15
C ARG A 95 -6.30 2.23 4.59
N LYS A 96 -6.26 2.08 3.26
CA LYS A 96 -6.73 0.91 2.51
C LYS A 96 -5.54 0.27 1.79
N ASP A 97 -5.69 0.02 0.49
CA ASP A 97 -4.83 -0.81 -0.33
C ASP A 97 -3.77 -0.01 -1.12
N VAL A 98 -2.71 -0.71 -1.53
CA VAL A 98 -1.68 -0.21 -2.45
C VAL A 98 -1.52 -1.21 -3.59
N GLU A 99 -1.83 -0.80 -4.82
CA GLU A 99 -2.03 -1.73 -5.92
C GLU A 99 -1.32 -1.27 -7.21
N THR A 100 -0.72 -2.20 -7.96
CA THR A 100 -0.23 -1.89 -9.31
C THR A 100 -0.21 -3.09 -10.25
N VAL A 101 -0.45 -2.89 -11.54
CA VAL A 101 -0.39 -4.00 -12.50
C VAL A 101 1.06 -4.29 -12.95
N ASN A 102 1.74 -3.28 -13.48
CA ASN A 102 3.06 -3.39 -14.11
C ASN A 102 4.06 -2.42 -13.50
N GLY A 103 4.24 -2.46 -12.18
CA GLY A 103 5.31 -1.72 -11.54
C GLY A 103 5.54 -2.14 -10.10
N SER A 104 6.60 -1.61 -9.49
CA SER A 104 6.98 -1.99 -8.14
C SER A 104 6.24 -1.19 -7.08
N ILE A 105 6.01 -1.82 -5.93
CA ILE A 105 5.53 -1.15 -4.73
C ILE A 105 6.66 -1.19 -3.70
N PHE A 106 6.99 -0.02 -3.15
CA PHE A 106 7.93 0.09 -2.03
C PHE A 106 7.32 0.92 -0.91
N THR A 107 7.42 0.44 0.32
CA THR A 107 7.05 1.18 1.52
C THR A 107 8.22 1.26 2.49
N ASP A 108 8.52 2.45 2.98
CA ASP A 108 9.63 2.70 3.90
C ASP A 108 9.18 2.63 5.37
N ARG A 109 10.16 2.79 6.26
CA ARG A 109 10.07 2.65 7.70
C ARG A 109 8.97 3.48 8.34
N GLY A 110 8.32 2.90 9.34
CA GLY A 110 7.30 3.58 10.13
C GLY A 110 5.95 3.68 9.43
N THR A 111 5.87 3.21 8.18
CA THR A 111 4.63 3.21 7.41
C THR A 111 3.66 2.16 7.94
N THR A 112 2.38 2.52 7.96
CA THR A 112 1.26 1.61 8.23
C THR A 112 0.36 1.54 7.01
N VAL A 113 0.00 0.32 6.58
CA VAL A 113 -0.97 0.06 5.51
C VAL A 113 -2.12 -0.75 6.09
N GLY A 114 -3.32 -0.19 6.05
CA GLY A 114 -4.53 -0.78 6.64
C GLY A 114 -5.17 -1.89 5.82
N GLY A 115 -4.96 -1.90 4.50
CA GLY A 115 -5.44 -2.91 3.56
C GLY A 115 -4.36 -3.88 3.11
N ARG A 116 -4.39 -4.26 1.83
CA ARG A 116 -3.50 -5.20 1.15
C ARG A 116 -2.49 -4.47 0.27
N ILE A 117 -1.44 -5.20 -0.12
CA ILE A 117 -0.47 -4.73 -1.12
C ILE A 117 -0.42 -5.73 -2.27
N GLU A 118 -0.74 -5.27 -3.47
CA GLU A 118 -0.98 -6.18 -4.60
C GLU A 118 -0.23 -5.74 -5.87
N THR A 119 0.35 -6.71 -6.58
CA THR A 119 0.81 -6.43 -7.94
C THR A 119 0.80 -7.64 -8.86
N VAL A 120 0.60 -7.44 -10.16
CA VAL A 120 0.68 -8.54 -11.12
C VAL A 120 2.13 -8.84 -11.51
N ASN A 121 2.88 -7.83 -11.95
CA ASN A 121 4.18 -8.04 -12.61
C ASN A 121 5.37 -7.30 -11.98
N GLY A 122 5.18 -6.52 -10.91
CA GLY A 122 6.28 -5.81 -10.28
C GLY A 122 6.72 -6.37 -8.93
N ALA A 123 7.81 -5.84 -8.38
CA ALA A 123 8.31 -6.26 -7.07
C ALA A 123 7.61 -5.52 -5.94
N ILE A 124 7.37 -6.20 -4.81
CA ILE A 124 6.86 -5.62 -3.57
C ILE A 124 7.98 -5.61 -2.53
N GLY A 125 8.28 -4.45 -1.95
CA GLY A 125 9.29 -4.28 -0.91
C GLY A 125 8.77 -3.50 0.29
N LEU A 126 8.86 -4.09 1.48
CA LEU A 126 8.46 -3.46 2.74
C LEU A 126 9.67 -3.32 3.66
N VAL A 127 9.87 -2.18 4.30
CA VAL A 127 10.94 -1.98 5.28
C VAL A 127 10.36 -1.38 6.55
N ALA A 128 10.44 -2.12 7.66
CA ALA A 128 9.90 -1.71 8.95
C ALA A 128 8.47 -1.15 8.84
N THR A 129 7.64 -1.85 8.05
CA THR A 129 6.26 -1.50 7.70
C THR A 129 5.29 -2.37 8.49
N GLN A 130 4.19 -1.78 8.94
CA GLN A 130 3.06 -2.49 9.54
C GLN A 130 1.96 -2.67 8.49
N LEU A 131 1.74 -3.90 8.02
CA LEU A 131 0.70 -4.23 7.05
C LEU A 131 -0.41 -5.03 7.74
N ALA A 132 -1.62 -4.49 7.76
CA ALA A 132 -2.77 -5.13 8.41
C ALA A 132 -3.39 -6.24 7.56
N GLY A 133 -3.39 -6.09 6.22
CA GLY A 133 -3.80 -7.14 5.29
C GLY A 133 -2.65 -8.06 4.89
N GLY A 134 -2.77 -8.65 3.71
CA GLY A 134 -1.77 -9.54 3.12
C GLY A 134 -1.08 -8.95 1.89
N ILE A 135 -0.16 -9.74 1.33
CA ILE A 135 0.54 -9.44 0.08
C ILE A 135 0.07 -10.42 -0.99
N GLU A 136 -0.32 -9.92 -2.16
CA GLU A 136 -0.74 -10.75 -3.29
C GLU A 136 0.03 -10.40 -4.56
N THR A 137 0.51 -11.42 -5.29
CA THR A 137 1.12 -11.21 -6.60
C THR A 137 1.00 -12.40 -7.55
N VAL A 138 1.31 -12.21 -8.82
CA VAL A 138 1.37 -13.27 -9.84
C VAL A 138 2.81 -13.57 -10.26
N ASN A 139 3.56 -12.53 -10.64
CA ASN A 139 4.92 -12.64 -11.18
C ASN A 139 5.97 -11.83 -10.40
N GLY A 140 5.54 -11.12 -9.35
CA GLY A 140 6.36 -10.20 -8.59
C GLY A 140 7.27 -10.88 -7.57
N ASP A 141 8.48 -10.35 -7.42
CA ASP A 141 9.30 -10.67 -6.24
C ASP A 141 8.72 -9.99 -5.00
N ILE A 142 8.79 -10.65 -3.86
CA ILE A 142 8.32 -10.10 -2.59
C ILE A 142 9.50 -10.03 -1.62
N THR A 143 9.71 -8.88 -1.01
CA THR A 143 10.64 -8.69 0.09
C THR A 143 9.91 -8.10 1.29
N VAL A 144 9.60 -8.95 2.27
CA VAL A 144 9.20 -8.51 3.61
C VAL A 144 10.49 -8.20 4.36
N GLY A 145 10.99 -6.98 4.22
CA GLY A 145 12.28 -6.55 4.73
C GLY A 145 12.33 -6.40 6.25
N VAL A 146 13.46 -5.88 6.73
CA VAL A 146 13.81 -5.85 8.16
C VAL A 146 12.71 -5.22 9.02
N GLY A 147 12.29 -5.93 10.06
CA GLY A 147 11.33 -5.45 11.05
C GLY A 147 9.93 -5.15 10.51
N SER A 148 9.61 -5.57 9.29
CA SER A 148 8.25 -5.46 8.74
C SER A 148 7.34 -6.53 9.36
N HIS A 149 6.10 -6.17 9.62
CA HIS A 149 5.09 -7.06 10.18
C HIS A 149 3.85 -7.08 9.28
N VAL A 150 3.59 -8.23 8.68
CA VAL A 150 2.41 -8.52 7.87
C VAL A 150 1.45 -9.36 8.70
N LYS A 151 0.30 -8.81 9.06
CA LYS A 151 -0.72 -9.55 9.83
C LYS A 151 -1.48 -10.56 8.98
N GLY A 152 -1.67 -10.26 7.69
CA GLY A 152 -2.20 -11.21 6.72
C GLY A 152 -1.17 -12.23 6.27
N GLY A 153 -1.47 -12.90 5.17
CA GLY A 153 -0.59 -13.88 4.53
C GLY A 153 0.15 -13.32 3.32
N ILE A 154 0.89 -14.22 2.66
CA ILE A 154 1.47 -13.98 1.33
C ILE A 154 0.82 -14.97 0.37
N LYS A 155 0.32 -14.48 -0.76
CA LYS A 155 -0.23 -15.31 -1.84
C LYS A 155 0.48 -15.02 -3.15
N VAL A 156 1.02 -16.06 -3.78
CA VAL A 156 1.52 -15.99 -5.17
C VAL A 156 0.64 -16.85 -6.04
N GLU A 157 -0.15 -16.22 -6.88
CA GLU A 157 -1.09 -16.90 -7.77
C GLU A 157 -0.41 -17.49 -9.01
N LYS A 158 -1.05 -18.50 -9.59
CA LYS A 158 -0.68 -18.99 -10.92
C LYS A 158 -1.16 -17.99 -11.99
N PRO A 159 -0.35 -17.71 -13.03
CA PRO A 159 -0.81 -16.87 -14.14
C PRO A 159 -1.97 -17.55 -14.89
N GLN A 160 -2.98 -16.76 -15.28
CA GLN A 160 -4.12 -17.23 -16.08
C GLN A 160 -3.92 -16.88 -17.58
N GLY A 161 -4.16 -17.84 -18.48
CA GLY A 161 -4.21 -17.63 -19.95
C GLY A 161 -3.08 -18.28 -20.78
N PHE A 162 -3.34 -18.49 -22.07
CA PHE A 162 -2.51 -19.23 -23.05
C PHE A 162 -1.18 -18.56 -23.45
N ARG A 163 -0.89 -17.33 -22.97
CA ARG A 163 0.36 -16.62 -23.26
C ARG A 163 1.36 -16.82 -22.12
N LEU A 164 1.80 -18.07 -21.96
CA LEU A 164 2.84 -18.47 -21.00
C LEU A 164 4.22 -18.01 -21.50
N ASN A 165 4.54 -16.74 -21.32
CA ASN A 165 5.94 -16.33 -21.24
C ASN A 165 6.32 -16.24 -19.76
N VAL A 166 6.41 -17.41 -19.10
CA VAL A 166 6.90 -17.52 -17.73
C VAL A 166 8.39 -17.21 -17.75
N LYS A 167 8.74 -15.96 -17.44
CA LYS A 167 10.11 -15.46 -17.61
C LYS A 167 11.07 -15.99 -16.54
N ARG A 168 10.55 -16.29 -15.34
CA ARG A 168 11.27 -16.87 -14.18
C ARG A 168 10.32 -17.17 -13.03
N ASP A 169 10.81 -17.92 -12.05
CA ASP A 169 10.15 -18.12 -10.77
C ASP A 169 10.31 -16.87 -9.88
N PRO A 170 9.24 -16.40 -9.21
CA PRO A 170 9.31 -15.31 -8.26
C PRO A 170 10.20 -15.67 -7.07
N ARG A 171 10.90 -14.67 -6.55
CA ARG A 171 11.71 -14.78 -5.34
C ARG A 171 10.98 -14.08 -4.19
N VAL A 172 10.81 -14.82 -3.09
CA VAL A 172 10.14 -14.34 -1.88
C VAL A 172 11.15 -14.35 -0.74
N ILE A 173 11.36 -13.20 -0.12
CA ILE A 173 12.34 -13.01 0.95
C ILE A 173 11.62 -12.52 2.20
N ILE A 174 11.79 -13.24 3.30
CA ILE A 174 11.38 -12.81 4.63
C ILE A 174 12.66 -12.43 5.39
N GLY A 175 12.85 -11.14 5.61
CA GLY A 175 14.08 -10.53 6.13
C GLY A 175 14.22 -10.63 7.66
N PRO A 176 15.32 -10.05 8.21
CA PRO A 176 15.60 -10.11 9.64
C PRO A 176 14.50 -9.49 10.49
N ASN A 177 14.08 -10.23 11.53
CA ASN A 177 13.04 -9.80 12.47
C ASN A 177 11.69 -9.46 11.81
N ALA A 178 11.49 -9.89 10.57
CA ALA A 178 10.20 -9.77 9.90
C ALA A 178 9.21 -10.80 10.47
N ILE A 179 7.94 -10.43 10.49
CA ILE A 179 6.85 -11.27 10.98
C ILE A 179 5.78 -11.33 9.90
N VAL A 180 5.36 -12.54 9.53
CA VAL A 180 4.17 -12.79 8.70
C VAL A 180 3.26 -13.72 9.49
N ASP A 181 2.17 -13.20 10.03
CA ASP A 181 1.27 -13.97 10.91
C ASP A 181 0.41 -14.96 10.11
N GLY A 182 -0.06 -14.55 8.94
CA GLY A 182 -0.90 -15.36 8.06
C GLY A 182 -0.13 -16.43 7.27
N PRO A 183 -0.86 -17.26 6.51
CA PRO A 183 -0.27 -18.33 5.72
C PRO A 183 0.51 -17.79 4.51
N LEU A 184 1.54 -18.53 4.09
CA LEU A 184 2.27 -18.30 2.85
C LEU A 184 1.83 -19.37 1.84
N VAL A 185 1.07 -18.95 0.83
CA VAL A 185 0.43 -19.83 -0.16
C VAL A 185 1.00 -19.54 -1.55
N PHE A 186 1.63 -20.54 -2.16
CA PHE A 186 2.25 -20.43 -3.48
C PHE A 186 1.58 -21.40 -4.45
N GLU A 187 0.86 -20.88 -5.44
CA GLU A 187 0.16 -21.69 -6.46
C GLU A 187 1.04 -22.00 -7.68
N ARG A 188 2.28 -21.51 -7.66
CA ARG A 188 3.31 -21.74 -8.66
C ARG A 188 4.68 -21.86 -7.98
N PRO A 189 5.69 -22.42 -8.65
CA PRO A 189 7.04 -22.47 -8.10
C PRO A 189 7.58 -21.08 -7.74
N VAL A 190 8.17 -20.97 -6.55
CA VAL A 190 8.85 -19.77 -6.06
C VAL A 190 10.13 -20.18 -5.34
N THR A 191 11.09 -19.27 -5.26
CA THR A 191 12.23 -19.40 -4.35
C THR A 191 11.94 -18.64 -3.07
N LEU A 192 11.68 -19.36 -1.97
CA LEU A 192 11.41 -18.78 -0.67
C LEU A 192 12.68 -18.77 0.21
N TYR A 193 13.13 -17.58 0.59
CA TYR A 193 14.19 -17.36 1.57
C TYR A 193 13.61 -16.83 2.88
N VAL A 194 13.98 -17.43 4.01
CA VAL A 194 13.48 -17.02 5.34
C VAL A 194 14.65 -16.78 6.27
N HIS A 195 14.75 -15.57 6.82
CA HIS A 195 15.79 -15.27 7.79
C HIS A 195 15.56 -16.07 9.08
N THR A 196 16.62 -16.56 9.70
CA THR A 196 16.55 -17.35 10.94
C THR A 196 15.88 -16.64 12.12
N SER A 197 15.88 -15.30 12.14
CA SER A 197 15.17 -14.50 13.14
C SER A 197 13.74 -14.10 12.75
N ALA A 198 13.28 -14.45 11.55
CA ALA A 198 11.93 -14.16 11.10
C ALA A 198 10.92 -15.13 11.70
N LYS A 199 9.66 -14.70 11.77
CA LYS A 199 8.51 -15.56 12.12
C LYS A 199 7.54 -15.58 10.96
N ILE A 200 7.10 -16.77 10.58
CA ILE A 200 6.16 -16.96 9.47
C ILE A 200 5.05 -17.93 9.86
N GLY A 201 3.87 -17.76 9.25
CA GLY A 201 2.79 -18.72 9.30
C GLY A 201 3.06 -19.98 8.47
N ALA A 202 2.04 -20.82 8.33
CA ALA A 202 2.13 -22.07 7.59
C ALA A 202 2.49 -21.84 6.11
N VAL A 203 3.41 -22.65 5.57
CA VAL A 203 3.87 -22.56 4.18
C VAL A 203 3.24 -23.68 3.34
N THR A 204 2.67 -23.32 2.19
CA THR A 204 2.11 -24.25 1.20
C THR A 204 2.63 -23.93 -0.20
N GLY A 205 3.07 -24.96 -0.94
CA GLY A 205 3.51 -24.81 -2.34
C GLY A 205 4.96 -24.38 -2.54
N ALA A 206 5.75 -24.22 -1.47
CA ALA A 206 7.18 -23.97 -1.53
C ALA A 206 7.90 -24.57 -0.31
N THR A 207 9.23 -24.72 -0.43
CA THR A 207 10.12 -25.09 0.68
C THR A 207 10.94 -23.89 1.10
N ALA A 208 10.88 -23.51 2.38
CA ALA A 208 11.65 -22.40 2.92
C ALA A 208 13.15 -22.73 2.94
N LYS A 209 13.97 -21.87 2.35
CA LYS A 209 15.43 -21.90 2.46
C LYS A 209 15.87 -20.94 3.58
N PRO A 210 16.41 -21.44 4.70
CA PRO A 210 16.85 -20.58 5.79
C PRO A 210 18.10 -19.79 5.37
N PHE A 211 18.23 -18.55 5.85
CA PHE A 211 19.46 -17.76 5.77
C PHE A 211 19.66 -16.92 7.03
N SER A 212 20.89 -16.46 7.29
CA SER A 212 21.26 -15.73 8.52
C SER A 212 22.12 -14.50 8.28
N THR A 213 22.38 -14.14 7.02
CA THR A 213 23.08 -12.92 6.64
C THR A 213 22.11 -11.76 6.55
N ASP A 214 22.62 -10.53 6.72
CA ASP A 214 21.81 -9.31 6.62
C ASP A 214 21.12 -9.16 5.25
N THR A 215 21.78 -9.65 4.20
CA THR A 215 21.28 -9.68 2.83
C THR A 215 20.96 -11.10 2.41
N ALA A 216 19.80 -11.30 1.80
CA ALA A 216 19.40 -12.60 1.28
C ALA A 216 20.29 -13.05 0.09
N PRO A 217 20.54 -14.36 -0.09
CA PRO A 217 21.38 -14.90 -1.16
C PRO A 217 20.94 -14.44 -2.56
N ALA A 218 21.89 -14.09 -3.43
CA ALA A 218 21.61 -13.52 -4.76
C ALA A 218 21.25 -14.54 -5.85
N GLU A 219 21.19 -15.83 -5.52
CA GLU A 219 20.88 -16.93 -6.45
C GLU A 219 19.46 -16.87 -7.03
#